data_AF-A0A9Q0X5H1-F1
#
_entry.id   AF-A0A9Q0X5H1-F1
#
_cell.length_a   1.000
_cell.length_b   1.000
_cell.length_c   1.000
_cell.angle_alpha   90.00
_cell.angle_beta   90.00
_cell.angle_gamma   90.00
#
_symmetry.space_group_name_H-M   'P 1'
#
loop_
_entity.id
_entity.type
_entity.pdbx_description
1 polymer ?
#
loop_
_entity_poly.entity_id
_entity_poly.type
_entity_poly.pdbx_seq_one_letter_code
_entity_poly.pdbx_strand_id
1 'polypeptide(L)'
;MIYGKDIIPELLSLRSANNVEIITEDVIERAHREVIPKPKDSVRSRDVIVALCKERLTDQLLKELRKKGPLNYKGATIRFFPDLSLEASKRRQERELTVANCRFSWIYPTTILVIKNNKKFKAKNSREAELMLQSMGISSPERIQEQEQEPEGE
;
A
#
# COMPACT_ATOMS: atom_id res chain seq x y z
N MET A 1 23.15 -14.86 9.84
CA MET A 1 22.76 -13.44 9.82
C MET A 1 22.34 -13.13 8.40
N ILE A 2 21.04 -13.03 8.12
CA ILE A 2 20.54 -12.84 6.74
C ILE A 2 20.66 -11.34 6.43
N TYR A 3 21.62 -10.98 5.58
CA TYR A 3 21.78 -9.61 5.09
C TYR A 3 20.55 -9.28 4.23
N GLY A 4 20.09 -8.02 4.23
CA GLY A 4 19.01 -7.60 3.32
C GLY A 4 19.29 -8.01 1.87
N LYS A 5 20.58 -8.05 1.51
CA LYS A 5 21.11 -8.54 0.23
C LYS A 5 20.76 -9.99 -0.12
N ASP A 6 20.42 -10.85 0.84
CA ASP A 6 20.08 -12.27 0.61
C ASP A 6 18.58 -12.51 0.34
N ILE A 7 17.73 -11.53 0.70
CA ILE A 7 16.28 -11.53 0.40
C ILE A 7 16.05 -10.93 -1.00
N ILE A 8 16.93 -10.01 -1.37
CA ILE A 8 16.92 -9.30 -2.65
C ILE A 8 16.99 -10.20 -3.90
N PRO A 9 17.70 -11.35 -3.98
CA PRO A 9 17.84 -12.09 -5.22
C PRO A 9 16.50 -12.61 -5.77
N GLU A 10 15.53 -12.91 -4.91
CA GLU A 10 14.17 -13.27 -5.39
C GLU A 10 13.38 -12.05 -5.90
N LEU A 11 13.61 -10.85 -5.35
CA LEU A 11 13.13 -9.58 -5.92
C LEU A 11 13.79 -9.28 -7.28
N LEU A 12 15.09 -9.56 -7.42
CA LEU A 12 15.83 -9.46 -8.69
C LEU A 12 15.35 -10.54 -9.69
N SER A 13 14.89 -11.69 -9.20
CA SER A 13 14.38 -12.82 -9.99
C SER A 13 12.94 -12.66 -10.46
N LEU A 14 12.32 -11.49 -10.30
CA LEU A 14 11.08 -11.11 -10.99
C LEU A 14 11.34 -11.04 -12.51
N ARG A 15 11.61 -12.20 -13.10
CA ARG A 15 11.97 -12.43 -14.48
C ARG A 15 10.84 -11.92 -15.35
N SER A 16 11.25 -11.14 -16.33
CA SER A 16 10.45 -10.44 -17.31
C SER A 16 9.34 -11.32 -17.89
N ALA A 17 8.09 -10.92 -17.62
CA ALA A 17 7.05 -11.00 -18.63
C ALA A 17 6.85 -9.65 -19.34
N ASN A 18 7.32 -8.53 -18.75
CA ASN A 18 6.82 -7.19 -19.10
C ASN A 18 7.88 -6.05 -19.14
N ASN A 19 9.14 -6.28 -19.51
CA ASN A 19 10.12 -5.19 -19.72
C ASN A 19 10.30 -4.22 -18.52
N VAL A 20 10.37 -4.74 -17.30
CA VAL A 20 10.88 -3.96 -16.18
C VAL A 20 12.39 -4.14 -16.21
N GLU A 21 13.13 -3.05 -16.43
CA GLU A 21 14.58 -3.04 -16.27
C GLU A 21 14.90 -3.67 -14.91
N ILE A 22 15.63 -4.77 -15.00
CA ILE A 22 16.07 -5.58 -13.86
C ILE A 22 16.67 -4.59 -12.86
N ILE A 23 16.14 -4.58 -11.63
CA ILE A 23 16.86 -3.96 -10.53
C ILE A 23 18.17 -4.75 -10.50
N THR A 24 19.26 -4.22 -11.02
CA THR A 24 20.58 -4.80 -10.82
C THR A 24 21.03 -4.41 -9.42
N GLU A 25 22.06 -5.05 -8.89
CA GLU A 25 22.64 -4.61 -7.61
C GLU A 25 23.00 -3.10 -7.63
N ASP A 26 23.34 -2.57 -8.81
CA ASP A 26 23.68 -1.17 -9.05
C ASP A 26 22.51 -0.18 -8.85
N VAL A 27 21.28 -0.68 -8.81
CA VAL A 27 20.06 0.13 -8.60
C VAL A 27 19.72 0.30 -7.12
N ILE A 28 20.28 -0.54 -6.24
CA ILE A 28 20.00 -0.50 -4.80
C ILE A 28 21.05 0.37 -4.13
N GLU A 29 20.62 1.52 -3.62
CA GLU A 29 21.48 2.42 -2.86
C GLU A 29 21.72 1.88 -1.45
N ARG A 30 20.66 1.41 -0.79
CA ARG A 30 20.70 0.95 0.60
C ARG A 30 19.67 -0.12 0.87
N ALA A 31 20.06 -1.17 1.59
CA ALA A 31 19.13 -2.17 2.10
C ALA A 31 19.52 -2.55 3.53
N HIS A 32 18.61 -2.32 4.47
CA HIS A 32 18.85 -2.57 5.89
C HIS A 32 17.56 -2.99 6.59
N ARG A 33 17.68 -3.51 7.82
CA ARG A 33 16.52 -3.77 8.68
C ARG A 33 16.19 -2.54 9.50
N GLU A 34 14.94 -2.42 9.91
CA GLU A 34 14.52 -1.39 10.86
C GLU A 34 15.42 -1.33 12.09
N VAL A 35 15.66 -0.10 12.56
CA VAL A 35 16.49 0.21 13.73
C VAL A 35 15.65 0.04 15.00
N ILE A 36 15.15 -1.18 15.19
CA ILE A 36 14.36 -1.62 16.35
C ILE A 36 15.10 -2.81 16.98
N PRO A 37 15.00 -3.02 18.32
CA PRO A 37 15.57 -4.19 18.98
C PRO A 37 15.22 -5.49 18.27
N LYS A 38 16.15 -6.45 18.30
CA LYS A 38 15.94 -7.75 17.65
C LYS A 38 14.73 -8.45 18.30
N PRO A 39 13.72 -8.84 17.53
CA PRO A 39 12.57 -9.57 18.06
C PRO A 39 13.02 -10.95 18.57
N LYS A 40 12.24 -11.51 19.51
CA LYS A 40 12.36 -12.92 19.91
C LYS A 40 12.03 -13.82 18.70
N ASP A 41 12.57 -15.03 18.67
CA ASP A 41 12.42 -15.93 17.52
C ASP A 41 10.96 -16.32 17.21
N SER A 42 10.05 -16.20 18.18
CA SER A 42 8.61 -16.43 18.01
C SER A 42 7.83 -15.23 17.45
N VAL A 43 8.47 -14.07 17.29
CA VAL A 43 7.83 -12.81 16.90
C VAL A 43 8.21 -12.46 15.46
N ARG A 44 7.33 -11.71 14.77
CA ARG A 44 7.56 -11.23 13.40
C ARG A 44 8.95 -10.61 13.24
N SER A 45 9.66 -11.03 12.19
CA SER A 45 10.94 -10.45 11.79
C SER A 45 10.82 -8.95 11.50
N ARG A 46 11.89 -8.19 11.81
CA ARG A 46 11.98 -6.76 11.46
C ARG A 46 11.80 -6.54 9.97
N ASP A 47 11.10 -5.47 9.62
CA ASP A 47 10.92 -5.09 8.23
C ASP A 47 12.27 -4.70 7.61
N VAL A 48 12.37 -4.90 6.29
CA VAL A 48 13.55 -4.56 5.50
C VAL A 48 13.23 -3.31 4.70
N ILE A 49 14.00 -2.25 4.95
CA ILE A 49 13.90 -0.98 4.25
C ILE A 49 14.91 -1.00 3.11
N VAL A 50 14.41 -0.82 1.88
CA VAL A 50 15.20 -0.79 0.66
C VAL A 50 15.02 0.57 0.00
N ALA A 51 16.12 1.28 -0.21
CA ALA A 51 16.20 2.50 -1.00
C ALA A 51 16.80 2.19 -2.37
N LEU A 52 16.10 2.59 -3.42
CA LEU A 52 16.56 2.47 -4.80
C LEU A 52 17.09 3.82 -5.29
N CYS A 53 18.10 3.79 -6.15
CA CYS A 53 18.75 4.98 -6.71
C CYS A 53 17.81 5.87 -7.54
N LYS A 54 16.69 5.33 -8.04
CA LYS A 54 15.72 6.06 -8.87
C LYS A 54 14.30 5.86 -8.33
N GLU A 55 13.64 6.95 -7.96
CA GLU A 55 12.26 6.93 -7.46
C GLU A 55 11.26 6.31 -8.46
N ARG A 56 11.46 6.55 -9.76
CA ARG A 56 10.64 5.95 -10.83
C ARG A 56 10.65 4.41 -10.79
N LEU A 57 11.79 3.81 -10.44
CA LEU A 57 11.91 2.36 -10.34
C LEU A 57 11.16 1.83 -9.11
N THR A 58 11.20 2.55 -7.99
CA THR A 58 10.41 2.23 -6.80
C THR A 58 8.91 2.17 -7.12
N ASP A 59 8.41 3.18 -7.83
CA ASP A 59 6.99 3.23 -8.23
C ASP A 59 6.59 2.12 -9.20
N GLN A 60 7.45 1.82 -10.18
CA GLN A 60 7.22 0.74 -11.14
C GLN A 60 7.22 -0.63 -10.45
N LEU A 61 8.22 -0.87 -9.58
CA LEU A 61 8.32 -2.09 -8.80
C LEU A 61 7.08 -2.29 -7.93
N LEU A 62 6.65 -1.26 -7.18
CA LEU A 62 5.47 -1.35 -6.34
C LEU A 62 4.20 -1.62 -7.14
N LYS A 63 4.06 -1.06 -8.34
CA LYS A 63 2.91 -1.34 -9.23
C LYS A 63 2.91 -2.80 -9.66
N GLU A 64 4.04 -3.34 -10.08
CA GLU A 64 4.15 -4.73 -10.52
C GLU A 64 3.96 -5.72 -9.37
N LEU A 65 4.52 -5.42 -8.19
CA LEU A 65 4.31 -6.24 -6.98
C LEU A 65 2.83 -6.27 -6.58
N ARG A 66 2.11 -5.14 -6.66
CA ARG A 66 0.66 -5.11 -6.40
C ARG A 66 -0.13 -5.95 -7.40
N LYS A 67 0.28 -6.00 -8.67
CA LYS A 67 -0.36 -6.86 -9.69
C LYS A 67 -0.11 -8.34 -9.44
N LYS A 68 1.13 -8.68 -9.04
CA LYS A 68 1.52 -10.06 -8.74
C LYS A 68 0.89 -10.59 -7.45
N GLY A 69 0.66 -9.72 -6.47
CA GLY A 69 0.12 -10.09 -5.17
C GLY A 69 1.20 -10.59 -4.20
N PRO A 70 0.83 -11.31 -3.12
CA PRO A 70 1.78 -11.80 -2.13
C PRO A 70 2.81 -12.74 -2.77
N LEU A 71 4.09 -12.54 -2.43
CA LEU A 71 5.18 -13.42 -2.89
C LEU A 71 5.55 -14.40 -1.78
N ASN A 72 5.93 -15.62 -2.15
CA ASN A 72 6.40 -16.62 -1.19
C ASN A 72 7.92 -16.76 -1.32
N TYR A 73 8.63 -16.61 -0.19
CA TYR A 73 10.08 -16.75 -0.07
C TYR A 73 10.37 -17.78 1.01
N LYS A 74 11.08 -18.86 0.68
CA LYS A 74 11.44 -19.95 1.61
C LYS A 74 10.26 -20.44 2.48
N GLY A 75 9.09 -20.59 1.88
CA GLY A 75 7.86 -21.04 2.56
C GLY A 75 7.14 -19.97 3.39
N ALA A 76 7.61 -18.72 3.41
CA ALA A 76 6.96 -17.61 4.09
C ALA A 76 6.45 -16.57 3.09
N THR A 77 5.23 -16.05 3.32
CA THR A 77 4.68 -14.97 2.50
C THR A 77 5.30 -13.62 2.86
N ILE A 78 5.91 -12.97 1.88
CA ILE A 78 6.45 -11.63 1.97
C ILE A 78 5.45 -10.65 1.34
N ARG A 79 5.30 -9.49 2.01
CA ARG A 79 4.49 -8.37 1.52
C ARG A 79 5.36 -7.13 1.34
N PHE A 80 4.99 -6.33 0.36
CA PHE A 80 5.70 -5.11 -0.01
C PHE A 80 4.80 -3.91 0.19
N PHE A 81 5.32 -2.88 0.82
CA PHE A 81 4.61 -1.64 1.12
C PHE A 81 5.47 -0.45 0.71
N PRO A 82 4.86 0.65 0.24
CA PRO A 82 5.58 1.91 0.08
C PRO A 82 6.03 2.41 1.45
N ASP A 83 7.22 3.00 1.51
CA ASP A 83 7.66 3.77 2.67
C ASP A 83 6.93 5.10 2.68
N LEU A 84 6.09 5.31 3.69
CA LEU A 84 5.25 6.50 3.83
C LEU A 84 5.49 7.10 5.21
N SER A 85 5.45 8.43 5.27
CA SER A 85 5.43 9.12 6.56
C SER A 85 4.23 8.67 7.40
N LEU A 86 4.34 8.78 8.72
CA LEU A 86 3.26 8.42 9.64
C LEU A 86 1.95 9.12 9.28
N GLU A 87 2.01 10.41 8.95
CA GLU A 87 0.86 11.20 8.54
C GLU A 87 0.24 10.69 7.24
N ALA A 88 1.06 10.38 6.23
CA ALA A 88 0.58 9.83 4.97
C ALA A 88 -0.02 8.43 5.14
N SER A 89 0.57 7.61 6.01
CA SER A 89 0.06 6.29 6.36
C SER A 89 -1.30 6.38 7.04
N LYS A 90 -1.46 7.26 8.04
CA LYS A 90 -2.74 7.50 8.73
C LYS A 90 -3.84 7.95 7.76
N ARG A 91 -3.54 8.92 6.90
CA ARG A 91 -4.50 9.37 5.87
C ARG A 91 -4.93 8.26 4.91
N ARG A 92 -4.04 7.29 4.62
CA ARG A 92 -4.39 6.12 3.78
C ARG A 92 -5.14 5.02 4.54
N GLN A 93 -5.07 5.00 5.87
CA GLN A 93 -5.84 4.09 6.72
C GLN A 93 -7.30 4.51 6.88
N GLU A 94 -7.64 5.77 6.59
CA GLU A 94 -9.03 6.27 6.50
C GLU A 94 -9.72 5.61 5.29
N ARG A 95 -10.20 4.37 5.49
CA ARG A 95 -10.69 3.39 4.50
C ARG A 95 -12.06 3.71 3.86
N GLU A 96 -12.52 4.95 3.95
CA GLU A 96 -13.97 5.25 3.83
C GLU A 96 -14.52 5.51 2.42
N LEU A 97 -13.74 5.29 1.36
CA LEU A 97 -14.30 5.36 0.00
C LEU A 97 -14.96 4.07 -0.49
N THR A 98 -14.92 3.04 0.35
CA THR A 98 -15.57 1.76 0.09
C THR A 98 -17.10 1.90 0.10
N VAL A 99 -17.63 2.97 0.71
CA VAL A 99 -19.06 3.22 0.78
C VAL A 99 -19.63 3.43 -0.63
N ALA A 100 -19.12 4.34 -1.46
CA ALA A 100 -19.83 4.77 -2.69
C ALA A 100 -19.79 3.84 -3.95
N ASN A 101 -19.48 2.54 -3.82
CA ASN A 101 -19.39 1.61 -4.97
C ASN A 101 -18.47 2.14 -6.10
N CYS A 102 -17.41 2.84 -5.73
CA CYS A 102 -16.45 3.46 -6.64
C CYS A 102 -15.11 2.73 -6.58
N ARG A 103 -14.48 2.51 -7.74
CA ARG A 103 -13.08 2.08 -7.76
C ARG A 103 -12.22 3.27 -7.37
N PHE A 104 -11.30 3.09 -6.44
CA PHE A 104 -10.33 4.13 -6.08
C PHE A 104 -8.90 3.61 -6.07
N SER A 105 -7.94 4.51 -6.13
CA SER A 105 -6.52 4.22 -5.99
C SER A 105 -5.81 5.39 -5.34
N TRP A 106 -4.79 5.11 -4.54
CA TRP A 106 -3.95 6.14 -3.96
C TRP A 106 -2.87 6.59 -4.95
N ILE A 107 -2.80 7.89 -5.19
CA ILE A 107 -1.68 8.57 -5.83
C ILE A 107 -0.76 9.08 -4.71
N TYR A 108 0.55 8.91 -4.90
CA TYR A 108 1.52 9.41 -3.95
C TYR A 108 1.40 10.93 -3.75
N PRO A 109 1.51 11.43 -2.50
CA PRO A 109 1.63 10.68 -1.24
C PRO A 109 0.26 10.27 -0.66
N THR A 110 -0.78 11.10 -0.77
CA THR A 110 -2.07 10.89 -0.09
C THR A 110 -3.28 11.31 -0.92
N THR A 111 -3.12 11.51 -2.22
CA THR A 111 -4.24 11.92 -3.08
C THR A 111 -5.03 10.68 -3.48
N ILE A 112 -6.35 10.76 -3.41
CA ILE A 112 -7.24 9.69 -3.84
C ILE A 112 -7.63 9.95 -5.30
N LEU A 113 -7.40 8.96 -6.14
CA LEU A 113 -7.96 8.87 -7.49
C LEU A 113 -9.25 8.04 -7.46
N VAL A 114 -10.39 8.71 -7.60
CA VAL A 114 -11.69 8.05 -7.72
C VAL A 114 -12.00 7.82 -9.20
N ILE A 115 -12.38 6.59 -9.55
CA ILE A 115 -12.72 6.16 -10.90
C ILE A 115 -14.19 5.79 -10.93
N LYS A 116 -14.99 6.60 -11.64
CA LYS A 116 -16.43 6.37 -11.83
C LYS A 116 -16.86 6.79 -13.23
N ASN A 117 -17.67 5.97 -13.89
CA ASN A 117 -18.19 6.24 -15.25
C ASN A 117 -17.08 6.59 -16.25
N ASN A 118 -15.95 5.86 -16.20
CA ASN A 118 -14.72 6.10 -16.97
C ASN A 118 -14.06 7.48 -16.78
N LYS A 119 -14.56 8.30 -15.85
CA LYS A 119 -13.94 9.57 -15.44
C LYS A 119 -13.10 9.37 -14.19
N LYS A 120 -12.02 10.14 -14.11
CA LYS A 120 -11.04 10.10 -13.03
C LYS A 120 -11.08 11.42 -12.28
N PHE A 121 -11.25 11.35 -10.96
CA PHE A 121 -11.33 12.52 -10.08
C PHE A 121 -10.24 12.43 -9.02
N LYS A 122 -9.66 13.57 -8.67
CA LYS A 122 -8.66 13.66 -7.60
C LYS A 122 -9.30 14.32 -6.39
N ALA A 123 -9.10 13.73 -5.22
CA ALA A 123 -9.50 14.29 -3.94
C ALA A 123 -8.34 14.21 -2.95
N LYS A 124 -8.25 15.14 -2.01
CA LYS A 124 -7.20 15.17 -0.99
C LYS A 124 -7.49 14.24 0.18
N ASN A 125 -8.76 14.03 0.49
CA ASN A 125 -9.24 13.17 1.57
C ASN A 125 -10.52 12.44 1.16
N SER A 126 -10.94 11.49 2.00
CA SER A 126 -12.18 10.71 1.80
C SER A 126 -13.41 11.63 1.74
N ARG A 127 -13.51 12.58 2.67
CA ARG A 127 -14.64 13.52 2.78
C ARG A 127 -14.84 14.39 1.53
N GLU A 128 -13.77 14.92 0.95
CA GLU A 128 -13.81 15.69 -0.29
C GLU A 128 -14.27 14.81 -1.46
N ALA A 129 -13.78 13.56 -1.52
CA ALA A 129 -14.25 12.60 -2.50
C ALA A 129 -15.74 12.27 -2.33
N GLU A 130 -16.23 12.11 -1.10
CA GLU A 130 -17.66 11.90 -0.83
C GLU A 130 -18.52 13.09 -1.26
N LEU A 131 -18.13 14.31 -0.90
CA LEU A 131 -18.85 15.52 -1.32
C LEU A 131 -18.86 15.67 -2.84
N MET A 132 -17.74 15.39 -3.50
CA MET A 132 -17.66 15.36 -4.97
C MET A 132 -18.63 14.32 -5.55
N LEU A 133 -18.68 13.11 -4.99
CA LEU A 133 -19.60 12.07 -5.46
C LEU A 133 -21.07 12.45 -5.23
N GLN A 134 -21.40 13.03 -4.07
CA GLN A 134 -22.75 13.53 -3.76
C GLN A 134 -23.19 14.59 -4.78
N SER A 135 -22.33 15.58 -5.09
CA SER A 135 -22.62 16.60 -6.10
C SER A 135 -22.88 16.05 -7.51
N MET A 136 -22.38 14.84 -7.80
CA MET A 136 -22.58 14.15 -9.08
C MET A 136 -23.84 13.26 -9.08
N GLY A 137 -24.66 13.31 -8.03
CA GLY A 137 -25.88 12.49 -7.89
C GLY A 137 -25.57 11.01 -7.64
N ILE A 138 -24.37 10.71 -7.17
CA ILE A 138 -23.93 9.35 -6.85
C ILE A 138 -24.15 9.14 -5.36
N SER A 139 -25.27 8.49 -5.02
CA SER A 139 -25.59 8.14 -3.63
C SER A 139 -24.56 7.13 -3.09
N SER A 140 -23.98 7.46 -1.94
CA SER A 140 -23.31 6.49 -1.09
C SER A 140 -24.38 5.54 -0.52
N PRO A 141 -24.22 4.21 -0.52
CA PRO A 141 -25.02 3.35 0.34
C PRO A 141 -24.88 3.90 1.76
N GLU A 142 -26.02 4.00 2.43
CA GLU A 142 -26.16 4.55 3.75
C GLU A 142 -25.09 3.93 4.66
N ARG A 143 -24.31 4.79 5.32
CA ARG A 143 -23.39 4.37 6.38
C ARG A 143 -24.27 3.69 7.41
N ILE A 144 -24.23 2.36 7.49
CA ILE A 144 -24.91 1.62 8.56
C ILE A 144 -24.27 2.18 9.83
N GLN A 145 -25.01 3.07 10.51
CA GLN A 145 -24.67 3.49 11.84
C GLN A 145 -24.86 2.23 12.68
N GLU A 146 -23.76 1.61 13.09
CA GLU A 146 -23.78 0.70 14.21
C GLU A 146 -24.30 1.52 15.40
N GLN A 147 -25.61 1.45 15.62
CA GLN A 147 -26.20 1.90 16.87
C GLN A 147 -25.67 0.93 17.91
N GLU A 148 -24.69 1.37 18.69
CA GLU A 148 -24.45 0.87 20.03
C GLU A 148 -25.76 1.08 20.81
N GLN A 149 -26.64 0.08 20.77
CA GLN A 149 -27.68 -0.05 21.78
C GLN A 149 -26.97 -0.55 23.03
N GLU A 150 -26.74 0.36 23.98
CA GLU A 150 -26.53 -0.03 25.36
C GLU A 150 -27.74 -0.88 25.80
N PRO A 151 -27.57 -2.10 26.32
CA PRO A 151 -28.68 -2.81 26.92
C PRO A 151 -29.04 -2.11 28.23
N GLU A 152 -30.18 -1.41 28.24
CA GLU A 152 -30.82 -0.98 29.47
C GLU A 152 -31.08 -2.19 30.37
N GLY A 153 -30.78 -2.01 31.65
CA GLY A 153 -30.85 -3.05 32.65
C GLY A 153 -32.28 -3.52 32.96
N GLU A 154 -32.35 -4.78 33.37
CA GLU A 154 -33.37 -5.32 34.27
C GLU A 154 -32.67 -6.11 35.39
#